data_AF-A0A151JPE0-F1
#
_entry.id   AF-A0A151JPE0-F1
#
_cell.length_a   1.000
_cell.length_b   1.000
_cell.length_c   1.000
_cell.angle_alpha   90.00
_cell.angle_beta   90.00
_cell.angle_gamma   90.00
#
_symmetry.space_group_name_H-M   'P 1'
#
loop_
_entity.id
_entity.type
_entity.pdbx_description
1 polymer ?
#
loop_
_entity_poly.entity_id
_entity_poly.type
_entity_poly.pdbx_seq_one_letter_code
_entity_poly.pdbx_strand_id
1 'polypeptide(L)'
;MSAIKHIYKLVQFIGEKEKDKSVNLVPSSWISYDQESGHLTTLFMPPPYTTVSSKVLHNMVKHCLTPDKNWPQFSIDIKGEAGKSL
;
A
#
# COMPACT_ATOMS: atom_id res chain seq x y z
N MET A 1 -22.64 17.74 -4.73
CA MET A 1 -21.32 17.45 -4.15
C MET A 1 -20.75 16.25 -4.89
N SER A 2 -19.65 16.41 -5.64
CA SER A 2 -19.00 15.26 -6.28
C SER A 2 -18.20 14.51 -5.22
N ALA A 3 -18.45 13.21 -5.05
CA ALA A 3 -17.72 12.40 -4.09
C ALA A 3 -16.35 12.05 -4.68
N ILE A 4 -15.26 12.45 -4.01
CA ILE A 4 -13.91 12.05 -4.41
C ILE A 4 -13.74 10.57 -4.06
N LYS A 5 -13.52 9.73 -5.07
CA LYS A 5 -13.13 8.33 -4.84
C LYS A 5 -11.63 8.29 -4.56
N HIS A 6 -11.27 8.08 -3.29
CA HIS A 6 -9.88 7.89 -2.87
C HIS A 6 -9.41 6.47 -3.21
N ILE A 7 -8.92 6.33 -4.45
CA ILE A 7 -8.48 5.03 -5.01
C ILE A 7 -7.15 4.59 -4.41
N TYR A 8 -6.30 5.54 -4.00
CA TYR A 8 -4.98 5.27 -3.45
C TYR A 8 -4.78 5.89 -2.08
N LYS A 9 -3.95 5.25 -1.27
CA LYS A 9 -3.46 5.76 0.01
C LYS A 9 -1.93 5.83 -0.03
N LEU A 10 -1.40 6.92 0.52
CA LEU A 10 0.01 7.05 0.87
C LEU A 10 0.17 6.39 2.24
N VAL A 11 0.97 5.34 2.32
CA VAL A 11 1.16 4.53 3.51
C VAL A 11 2.63 4.52 3.92
N GLN A 12 2.87 4.42 5.22
CA GLN A 12 4.20 4.22 5.77
C GLN A 12 4.21 2.92 6.57
N PHE A 13 5.19 2.04 6.35
CA PHE A 13 5.30 0.80 7.10
C PHE A 13 5.71 1.06 8.54
N ILE A 14 5.07 0.35 9.48
CA ILE A 14 5.37 0.39 10.90
C ILE A 14 6.50 -0.61 11.19
N GLY A 15 7.44 -0.22 12.05
CA GLY A 15 8.59 -1.07 12.41
C GLY A 15 9.85 -0.83 11.58
N GLU A 16 9.78 0.00 10.53
CA GLU A 16 10.98 0.53 9.87
C GLU A 16 11.73 1.47 10.84
N LYS A 17 13.07 1.36 10.87
CA LYS A 17 13.92 2.30 11.62
C LYS A 17 13.69 3.71 11.06
N GLU A 18 13.82 4.75 11.87
CA GLU A 18 13.46 6.12 11.44
C GLU A 18 14.14 6.58 10.15
N LYS A 19 15.40 6.21 9.96
CA LYS A 19 16.18 6.50 8.74
C LYS A 19 15.74 5.72 7.49
N ASP A 20 14.98 4.66 7.69
CA ASP A 20 14.53 3.73 6.64
C ASP A 20 13.02 3.88 6.36
N LYS A 21 12.33 4.79 7.08
CA LYS A 21 10.90 5.08 6.89
C LYS A 21 10.66 5.54 5.44
N SER A 22 9.89 4.75 4.70
CA SER A 22 9.49 5.07 3.34
C SER A 22 7.98 5.26 3.24
N VAL A 23 7.55 6.23 2.42
CA VAL A 23 6.14 6.40 2.06
C VAL A 23 5.90 5.73 0.71
N ASN A 24 4.94 4.83 0.68
CA ASN A 24 4.57 4.04 -0.49
C ASN A 24 3.13 4.33 -0.90
N LEU A 25 2.80 4.15 -2.18
CA LEU A 25 1.45 4.29 -2.69
C LEU A 25 0.82 2.92 -2.88
N VAL A 26 -0.33 2.68 -2.27
CA VAL A 26 -1.10 1.43 -2.42
C VAL A 26 -2.55 1.72 -2.81
N PRO A 27 -3.22 0.84 -3.58
CA PRO A 27 -4.66 0.89 -3.73
C PRO A 27 -5.35 0.76 -2.38
N SER A 28 -6.40 1.55 -2.13
CA SER A 28 -7.18 1.49 -0.89
C SER A 28 -7.75 0.09 -0.62
N SER A 29 -7.97 -0.71 -1.67
CA SER A 29 -8.45 -2.09 -1.58
C SER A 29 -7.42 -3.10 -1.06
N TRP A 30 -6.14 -2.73 -0.97
CA TRP A 30 -5.10 -3.62 -0.41
C TRP A 30 -5.05 -3.54 1.12
N ILE A 31 -5.66 -2.52 1.69
CA ILE A 31 -5.60 -2.23 3.12
C ILE A 31 -6.70 -2.99 3.84
N SER A 32 -6.29 -3.73 4.87
CA SER A 32 -7.18 -4.40 5.82
C SER A 32 -6.92 -3.88 7.22
N TYR A 33 -7.85 -4.10 8.14
CA TYR A 33 -7.63 -3.86 9.57
C TYR A 33 -7.42 -5.21 10.24
N ASP A 34 -6.28 -5.38 10.91
CA ASP A 34 -5.98 -6.55 11.71
C ASP A 34 -6.52 -6.33 13.13
N GLN A 35 -7.52 -7.12 13.50
CA GLN A 35 -8.21 -7.02 14.79
C GLN A 35 -7.31 -7.46 15.95
N GLU A 36 -6.34 -8.35 15.71
CA GLU A 36 -5.47 -8.88 16.76
C GLU A 36 -4.41 -7.84 17.16
N SER A 37 -3.73 -7.26 16.16
CA SER A 37 -2.71 -6.25 16.41
C SER A 37 -3.26 -4.82 16.59
N GLY A 38 -4.50 -4.58 16.16
CA GLY A 38 -5.13 -3.25 16.21
C GLY A 38 -4.59 -2.27 15.17
N HIS A 39 -3.85 -2.75 14.17
CA HIS A 39 -3.22 -1.94 13.13
C HIS A 39 -3.87 -2.13 11.77
N LEU A 40 -3.78 -1.10 10.92
CA LEU A 40 -4.01 -1.27 9.49
C LEU A 40 -2.85 -2.06 8.89
N THR A 41 -3.15 -2.94 7.95
CA THR A 41 -2.17 -3.79 7.30
C THR A 41 -2.36 -3.81 5.79
N THR A 42 -1.30 -4.13 5.05
CA THR A 42 -1.34 -4.37 3.61
C THR A 42 -0.40 -5.49 3.25
N LEU A 43 -0.78 -6.29 2.26
CA LEU A 43 0.16 -7.17 1.56
C LEU A 43 1.02 -6.30 0.63
N PHE A 44 2.34 -6.51 0.64
CA PHE A 44 3.25 -5.75 -0.22
C PHE A 44 4.43 -6.59 -0.70
N MET A 45 4.89 -6.33 -1.92
CA MET A 45 5.97 -7.09 -2.52
C MET A 45 7.25 -6.98 -1.68
N PRO A 46 7.91 -8.09 -1.31
CA PRO A 46 9.14 -8.04 -0.54
C PRO A 46 10.35 -7.71 -1.43
N PRO A 47 11.43 -7.14 -0.86
CA PRO A 47 12.71 -7.00 -1.54
C PRO A 47 13.36 -8.37 -1.81
N PRO A 48 14.36 -8.46 -2.72
CA PRO A 48 14.98 -7.35 -3.45
C PRO A 48 14.16 -6.86 -4.65
N TYR A 49 14.12 -5.54 -4.82
CA TYR A 49 13.49 -4.93 -5.99
C TYR A 49 14.46 -4.91 -7.18
N THR A 50 14.03 -5.53 -8.27
CA THR A 50 14.70 -5.51 -9.58
C THR A 50 13.86 -4.69 -10.54
N THR A 51 14.42 -4.30 -11.69
CA THR A 51 13.66 -3.61 -12.74
C THR A 51 12.38 -4.38 -13.14
N VAL A 52 12.42 -5.71 -13.12
CA VAL A 52 11.26 -6.55 -13.44
C VAL A 52 10.22 -6.48 -12.32
N SER A 53 10.62 -6.73 -11.08
CA SER A 53 9.69 -6.75 -9.95
C SER A 53 9.09 -5.36 -9.66
N SER A 54 9.86 -4.29 -9.81
CA SER A 54 9.35 -2.91 -9.75
C SER A 54 8.32 -2.61 -10.84
N LYS A 55 8.53 -3.07 -12.09
CA LYS A 55 7.54 -2.92 -13.16
C LYS A 55 6.24 -3.67 -12.86
N VAL A 56 6.35 -4.89 -12.31
CA VAL A 56 5.17 -5.68 -11.89
C VAL A 56 4.41 -4.95 -10.79
N LEU A 57 5.10 -4.52 -9.73
CA LEU A 57 4.49 -3.79 -8.62
C LEU A 57 3.79 -2.52 -9.10
N HIS A 58 4.46 -1.70 -9.92
CA HIS A 58 3.88 -0.48 -10.49
C HIS A 58 2.65 -0.77 -11.35
N ASN A 59 2.68 -1.84 -12.16
CA ASN A 59 1.52 -2.24 -12.96
C ASN A 59 0.34 -2.66 -12.07
N MET A 60 0.59 -3.46 -11.03
CA MET A 60 -0.45 -3.88 -10.09
C MET A 60 -1.09 -2.70 -9.36
N VAL A 61 -0.28 -1.77 -8.84
CA VAL A 61 -0.77 -0.56 -8.17
C VAL A 61 -1.56 0.30 -9.16
N LYS A 62 -1.00 0.61 -10.33
CA LYS A 62 -1.64 1.46 -11.34
C LYS A 62 -3.02 0.93 -11.76
N HIS A 63 -3.18 -0.38 -11.89
CA HIS A 63 -4.41 -1.02 -12.33
C HIS A 63 -5.28 -1.53 -11.16
N CYS A 64 -4.92 -1.22 -9.91
CA CYS A 64 -5.62 -1.66 -8.70
C CYS A 64 -5.90 -3.17 -8.67
N LEU A 65 -4.95 -3.98 -9.17
CA LEU A 65 -5.05 -5.44 -9.15
C LEU A 65 -4.96 -5.96 -7.72
N THR A 66 -5.54 -7.11 -7.43
CA THR A 66 -5.42 -7.77 -6.11
C THR A 66 -3.95 -8.08 -5.81
N PRO A 67 -3.46 -7.83 -4.57
CA PRO A 67 -2.09 -8.18 -4.21
C PRO A 67 -1.91 -9.70 -4.19
N ASP A 68 -0.67 -10.16 -4.37
CA ASP A 68 -0.37 -11.59 -4.24
C ASP A 68 -0.56 -12.03 -2.79
N LYS A 69 -1.36 -13.08 -2.57
CA LYS A 69 -1.64 -13.64 -1.24
C LYS A 69 -0.41 -14.21 -0.54
N ASN A 70 0.67 -14.49 -1.28
CA ASN A 70 1.92 -15.01 -0.73
C ASN A 70 2.89 -13.90 -0.31
N TRP A 71 2.57 -12.63 -0.58
CA TRP A 71 3.38 -11.51 -0.09
C TRP A 71 3.29 -11.40 1.44
N PRO A 72 4.34 -10.89 2.09
CA PRO A 72 4.27 -10.59 3.51
C PRO A 72 3.25 -9.47 3.79
N GLN A 73 2.62 -9.59 4.94
CA GLN A 73 1.73 -8.57 5.49
C GLN A 73 2.55 -7.59 6.33
N PHE A 74 2.34 -6.30 6.10
CA PHE A 74 3.00 -5.22 6.83
C PHE A 74 1.96 -4.36 7.53
N SER A 75 2.22 -4.01 8.79
CA SER A 75 1.46 -2.97 9.49
C SER A 75 1.81 -1.61 8.93
N ILE A 76 0.83 -0.72 8.79
CA ILE A 76 0.96 0.58 8.15
C ILE A 76 0.23 1.69 8.90
N ASP A 77 0.74 2.90 8.71
CA ASP A 77 0.00 4.15 8.93
C ASP A 77 -0.41 4.75 7.59
N ILE A 78 -1.62 5.31 7.50
CA ILE A 78 -2.02 6.16 6.38
C ILE A 78 -1.47 7.57 6.62
N LYS A 79 -0.70 8.09 5.66
CA LYS A 79 -0.11 9.44 5.69
C LYS A 79 -0.81 10.42 4.75
N GLY A 80 -1.66 9.92 3.85
CA GLY A 80 -2.43 10.75 2.94
C GLY A 80 -3.25 9.94 1.96
N GLU A 81 -4.01 10.64 1.14
CA GLU A 81 -4.94 10.03 0.19
C GLU A 81 -4.80 10.68 -1.18
N ALA A 82 -4.91 9.87 -2.23
CA ALA A 82 -4.95 10.33 -3.61
C ALA A 82 -6.18 9.75 -4.32
N GLY A 83 -6.93 10.62 -4.98
CA GLY A 83 -8.16 10.26 -5.68
C GLY A 83 -8.31 11.05 -6.96
N LYS A 84 -9.17 10.56 -7.85
CA LYS A 84 -9.66 11.38 -8.98
C LYS A 84 -10.83 12.22 -8.47
N SER A 85 -10.81 13.51 -8.77
CA SER A 85 -12.05 14.28 -8.80
C SER A 85 -12.90 13.72 -9.93
N LEU A 86 -14.10 13.26 -9.60
CA LEU A 86 -15.11 12.83 -10.58
C LEU A 86 -15.94 14.03 -11.04
#